data_AF-A0A428ZRR9-F1
#
_entry.id   AF-A0A428ZRR9-F1
#
_cell.length_a   1.000
_cell.length_b   1.000
_cell.length_c   1.000
_cell.angle_alpha   90.00
_cell.angle_beta   90.00
_cell.angle_gamma   90.00
#
_symmetry.space_group_name_H-M   'P 1'
#
loop_
_entity.id
_entity.type
_entity.pdbx_description
1 polymer ?
#
loop_
_entity_poly.entity_id
_entity_poly.type
_entity_poly.pdbx_seq_one_letter_code
_entity_poly.pdbx_strand_id
1 'polypeptide(L)'
;MARYLFHRLWQSALTLVLASIIVFIGVRALPGDPALAMAGEEADPATVAAVRAELGLDESLVSQYFKFAGNALSGDFGESVRTGTPVGELLGATLPVTIQLAIYAMLIAMLLGLAAGVVAAVYRGRWPEWTANGFSLFALSVPTFWLGILAVLYLSVQLGWFPASGYVSPFEHPLRGVYYLTLPALILGLTHAAVVQRQTRSSMVETLTADFVRTARAKGLGRGAVIFRIGLRNSLIVVTTIVGLQLGGLIAGAVVTERIFSLPGIGKLTLDSVFTRDYPVIQAVVLVITAAYIVINLLVDFLYTVIDPRMRVSGRAS
;
A
#
# COMPACT_ATOMS: atom_id res chain seq x y z
N MET A 1 -15.21 -18.54 16.51
CA MET A 1 -13.89 -17.97 16.16
C MET A 1 -13.00 -18.94 15.40
N ALA A 2 -12.68 -20.13 15.91
CA ALA A 2 -11.82 -21.09 15.19
C ALA A 2 -12.30 -21.43 13.76
N ARG A 3 -13.60 -21.70 13.57
CA ARG A 3 -14.19 -21.93 12.23
C ARG A 3 -14.09 -20.72 11.28
N TYR A 4 -14.23 -19.50 11.81
CA TYR A 4 -14.09 -18.27 11.04
C TYR A 4 -12.63 -18.04 10.63
N LEU A 5 -11.69 -18.19 11.57
CA LEU A 5 -10.25 -18.12 11.32
C LEU A 5 -9.82 -19.14 10.26
N PHE A 6 -10.26 -20.40 10.40
CA PHE A 6 -9.95 -21.44 9.43
C PHE A 6 -10.47 -21.10 8.04
N HIS A 7 -11.72 -20.62 7.93
CA HIS A 7 -12.29 -20.27 6.63
C HIS A 7 -11.54 -19.12 5.95
N ARG A 8 -11.17 -18.07 6.72
CA ARG A 8 -10.37 -16.95 6.21
C ARG A 8 -8.97 -17.38 5.79
N LEU A 9 -8.28 -18.19 6.62
CA LEU A 9 -6.96 -18.72 6.28
C LEU A 9 -7.00 -19.58 5.02
N TRP A 10 -8.02 -20.44 4.88
CA TRP A 10 -8.21 -21.27 3.70
C TRP A 10 -8.49 -20.43 2.44
N GLN A 11 -9.38 -19.43 2.53
CA GLN A 11 -9.66 -18.50 1.44
C GLN A 11 -8.40 -17.73 1.02
N SER A 12 -7.63 -17.22 2.00
CA SER A 12 -6.37 -16.53 1.75
C SER A 12 -5.33 -17.44 1.09
N ALA A 13 -5.20 -18.69 1.54
CA ALA A 13 -4.29 -19.66 0.95
C ALA A 13 -4.68 -20.00 -0.50
N LEU A 14 -5.97 -20.23 -0.75
CA LEU A 14 -6.48 -20.48 -2.10
C LEU A 14 -6.24 -19.26 -3.01
N THR A 15 -6.48 -18.05 -2.50
CA THR A 15 -6.24 -16.81 -3.24
C THR A 15 -4.76 -16.65 -3.59
N LEU A 16 -3.86 -16.97 -2.66
CA LEU A 16 -2.42 -16.90 -2.90
C LEU A 16 -1.98 -17.91 -3.97
N VAL A 17 -2.50 -19.14 -3.95
CA VAL A 17 -2.19 -20.16 -4.97
C VAL A 17 -2.73 -19.75 -6.34
N LEU A 18 -3.96 -19.23 -6.42
CA LEU A 18 -4.51 -18.75 -7.68
C LEU A 18 -3.70 -17.57 -8.22
N ALA A 19 -3.33 -16.64 -7.33
CA ALA A 19 -2.50 -15.51 -7.72
C ALA A 19 -1.09 -15.92 -8.15
N SER A 20 -0.45 -16.89 -7.48
CA SER A 20 0.87 -17.38 -7.89
C SER A 20 0.83 -18.03 -9.27
N ILE A 21 -0.23 -18.77 -9.60
CA ILE A 21 -0.45 -19.31 -10.95
C ILE A 21 -0.60 -18.17 -11.97
N ILE A 22 -1.42 -17.16 -11.66
CA ILE A 22 -1.63 -16.01 -12.54
C ILE A 22 -0.33 -15.24 -12.77
N VAL A 23 0.46 -14.99 -11.72
CA VAL A 23 1.76 -14.31 -11.81
C VAL A 23 2.72 -15.12 -12.67
N PHE A 24 2.82 -16.42 -12.42
CA PHE A 24 3.69 -17.33 -13.15
C PHE A 24 3.36 -17.35 -14.65
N ILE A 25 2.09 -17.52 -15.01
CA ILE A 25 1.63 -17.51 -16.41
C ILE A 25 1.80 -16.11 -17.01
N GLY A 26 1.42 -15.07 -16.27
CA GLY A 26 1.44 -13.69 -16.74
C GLY A 26 2.83 -13.21 -17.13
N VAL A 27 3.86 -13.52 -16.33
CA VAL A 27 5.25 -13.16 -16.66
C VAL A 27 5.75 -13.92 -17.90
N ARG A 28 5.33 -15.17 -18.11
CA ARG A 28 5.69 -15.97 -19.30
C ARG A 28 4.93 -15.58 -20.55
N ALA A 29 3.77 -14.94 -20.39
CA ALA A 29 2.99 -14.39 -21.49
C ALA A 29 3.56 -13.04 -21.98
N LEU A 30 4.48 -12.42 -21.24
CA LEU A 30 5.15 -11.21 -21.69
C LEU A 30 5.98 -11.50 -22.94
N PRO A 31 5.96 -10.63 -23.96
CA PRO A 31 6.76 -10.81 -25.14
C PRO A 31 8.25 -10.68 -24.82
N GLY A 32 9.05 -11.62 -25.32
CA GLY A 32 10.50 -11.69 -25.12
C GLY A 32 10.95 -13.06 -24.61
N ASP A 33 12.23 -13.38 -24.80
CA ASP A 33 12.83 -14.58 -24.24
C ASP A 33 13.85 -14.16 -23.17
N PRO A 34 13.66 -14.55 -21.89
CA PRO A 34 14.61 -14.24 -20.82
C PRO A 34 15.99 -14.87 -21.08
N ALA A 35 16.06 -16.00 -21.80
CA ALA A 35 17.34 -16.58 -22.18
C ALA A 35 18.09 -15.71 -23.20
N LEU A 36 17.37 -15.07 -24.14
CA LEU A 36 17.98 -14.07 -25.03
C LEU A 36 18.39 -12.80 -24.27
N ALA A 37 17.60 -12.39 -23.27
CA ALA A 37 17.93 -11.23 -22.44
C ALA A 37 19.20 -11.47 -21.59
N MET A 38 19.41 -12.70 -21.11
CA MET A 38 20.63 -13.11 -20.39
C MET A 38 21.83 -13.34 -21.32
N ALA A 39 21.62 -14.03 -22.43
CA ALA A 39 22.71 -14.38 -23.34
C ALA A 39 23.21 -13.16 -24.14
N GLY A 40 22.35 -12.18 -24.40
CA GLY A 40 22.60 -11.00 -25.24
C GLY A 40 21.98 -11.16 -26.64
N GLU A 41 21.60 -10.03 -27.26
CA GLU A 41 20.91 -10.03 -28.57
C GLU A 41 21.74 -10.66 -29.71
N GLU A 42 23.07 -10.67 -29.57
CA GLU A 42 24.02 -11.24 -30.55
C GLU A 42 24.59 -12.60 -30.14
N ALA A 43 24.06 -13.24 -29.09
CA ALA A 43 24.58 -14.51 -28.60
C ALA A 43 24.42 -15.65 -29.61
N ASP A 44 25.42 -16.54 -29.66
CA ASP A 44 25.35 -17.78 -30.43
C ASP A 44 24.12 -18.60 -29.98
N PRO A 45 23.29 -19.13 -30.90
CA PRO A 45 22.21 -20.07 -30.59
C PRO A 45 22.58 -21.18 -29.58
N ALA A 46 23.85 -21.64 -29.57
CA ALA A 46 24.32 -22.61 -28.58
C ALA A 46 24.33 -22.05 -27.15
N THR A 47 24.74 -20.79 -26.95
CA THR A 47 24.71 -20.10 -25.66
C THR A 47 23.28 -19.89 -25.18
N VAL A 48 22.38 -19.48 -26.09
CA VAL A 48 20.96 -19.28 -25.76
C VAL A 48 20.30 -20.59 -25.33
N ALA A 49 20.60 -21.70 -26.01
CA ALA A 49 20.09 -23.02 -25.63
C ALA A 49 20.62 -23.48 -24.27
N ALA A 50 21.90 -23.23 -23.97
CA ALA A 50 22.48 -23.53 -22.66
C ALA A 50 21.79 -22.75 -21.54
N VAL A 51 21.55 -21.46 -21.74
CA VAL A 51 20.82 -20.61 -20.77
C VAL A 51 19.36 -21.05 -20.61
N ARG A 52 18.68 -21.45 -21.70
CA ARG A 52 17.31 -22.00 -21.60
C ARG A 52 17.25 -23.27 -20.76
N ALA A 53 18.22 -24.17 -20.93
CA ALA A 53 18.32 -25.39 -20.15
C ALA A 53 18.59 -25.07 -18.67
N GLU A 54 19.49 -24.12 -18.39
CA GLU A 54 19.82 -23.66 -17.03
C GLU A 54 18.61 -23.04 -16.32
N LEU A 55 17.84 -22.20 -17.01
CA LEU A 55 16.60 -21.60 -16.50
C LEU A 55 15.42 -22.58 -16.46
N GLY A 56 15.59 -23.82 -16.92
CA GLY A 56 14.54 -24.84 -16.98
C GLY A 56 13.41 -24.50 -17.96
N LEU A 57 13.65 -23.61 -18.92
CA LEU A 57 12.63 -23.13 -19.86
C LEU A 57 12.17 -24.21 -20.84
N ASP A 58 13.00 -25.24 -21.05
CA ASP A 58 12.72 -26.39 -21.92
C ASP A 58 11.76 -27.42 -21.29
N GLU A 59 11.46 -27.29 -20.00
CA GLU A 59 10.56 -28.21 -19.29
C GLU A 59 9.08 -27.89 -19.53
N SER A 60 8.19 -28.83 -19.20
CA SER A 60 6.74 -28.53 -19.23
C SER A 60 6.38 -27.38 -18.28
N LEU A 61 5.43 -26.52 -18.66
CA LEU A 61 4.98 -25.38 -17.85
C LEU A 61 4.56 -25.79 -16.43
N VAL A 62 3.99 -27.00 -16.29
CA VAL A 62 3.56 -27.55 -15.01
C VAL A 62 4.76 -27.83 -14.10
N SER A 63 5.81 -28.46 -14.62
CA SER A 63 7.04 -28.73 -13.85
C SER A 63 7.71 -27.43 -13.42
N GLN A 64 7.82 -26.47 -14.33
CA GLN A 64 8.37 -25.15 -14.05
C GLN A 64 7.58 -24.41 -12.96
N TYR A 65 6.25 -24.54 -12.94
CA TYR A 65 5.41 -23.96 -11.89
C TYR A 65 5.68 -24.60 -10.52
N PHE A 66 5.76 -25.93 -10.44
CA PHE A 66 6.02 -26.61 -9.16
C PHE A 66 7.42 -26.32 -8.63
N LYS A 67 8.42 -26.17 -9.49
CA LYS A 67 9.76 -25.69 -9.10
C LYS A 67 9.70 -24.27 -8.55
N PHE A 68 9.06 -23.35 -9.28
CA PHE A 68 8.84 -21.98 -8.83
C PHE A 68 8.13 -21.93 -7.47
N ALA A 69 7.02 -22.65 -7.32
CA ALA A 69 6.24 -22.68 -6.08
C ALA A 69 7.05 -23.31 -4.93
N GLY A 70 7.81 -24.37 -5.18
CA GLY A 70 8.70 -24.99 -4.20
C GLY A 70 9.79 -24.02 -3.72
N ASN A 71 10.49 -23.37 -4.64
CA ASN A 71 11.56 -22.41 -4.32
C ASN A 71 11.00 -21.18 -3.59
N ALA A 72 9.86 -20.65 -4.05
CA ALA A 72 9.20 -19.51 -3.40
C ALA A 72 8.80 -19.82 -1.95
N LEU A 73 8.40 -21.05 -1.63
CA LEU A 73 8.09 -21.47 -0.26
C LEU A 73 9.34 -21.53 0.64
N SER A 74 10.53 -21.82 0.07
CA SER A 74 11.81 -21.71 0.79
C SER A 74 12.38 -20.29 0.83
N GLY A 75 11.71 -19.31 0.20
CA GLY A 75 12.20 -17.93 0.09
C GLY A 75 13.27 -17.74 -0.98
N ASP A 76 13.50 -18.74 -1.83
CA ASP A 76 14.41 -18.66 -2.96
C ASP A 76 13.63 -18.24 -4.21
N PHE A 77 13.97 -17.08 -4.73
CA PHE A 77 13.37 -16.49 -5.93
C PHE A 77 14.34 -16.49 -7.11
N GLY A 78 15.48 -17.17 -6.99
CA GLY A 78 16.57 -17.13 -7.94
C GLY A 78 17.36 -15.83 -7.90
N GLU A 79 18.04 -15.54 -9.00
CA GLU A 79 18.88 -14.37 -9.17
C GLU A 79 18.31 -13.42 -10.23
N SER A 80 18.61 -12.13 -10.09
CA SER A 80 18.32 -11.14 -11.11
C SER A 80 19.08 -11.48 -12.39
N VAL A 81 18.35 -11.58 -13.49
CA VAL A 81 18.91 -11.76 -14.85
C VAL A 81 19.88 -10.65 -15.22
N ARG A 82 19.66 -9.44 -14.67
CA ARG A 82 20.43 -8.24 -15.01
C ARG A 82 21.67 -8.06 -14.15
N THR A 83 21.59 -8.34 -12.85
CA THR A 83 22.68 -8.03 -11.91
C THR A 83 23.35 -9.25 -11.30
N GLY A 84 22.81 -10.47 -11.52
CA GLY A 84 23.26 -11.69 -10.86
C GLY A 84 23.06 -11.67 -9.33
N THR A 85 22.31 -10.70 -8.81
CA THR A 85 22.10 -10.56 -7.36
C THR A 85 20.93 -11.45 -6.93
N PRO A 86 21.02 -12.16 -5.80
CA PRO A 86 19.89 -12.92 -5.27
C PRO A 86 18.66 -12.02 -5.09
N VAL A 87 17.52 -12.45 -5.64
CA VAL A 87 16.29 -11.65 -5.61
C VAL A 87 15.80 -11.41 -4.18
N GLY A 88 16.06 -12.35 -3.26
CA GLY A 88 15.79 -12.18 -1.83
C GLY A 88 16.50 -10.99 -1.20
N GLU A 89 17.75 -10.70 -1.61
CA GLU A 89 18.49 -9.52 -1.13
C GLU A 89 17.90 -8.22 -1.67
N LEU A 90 17.52 -8.19 -2.96
CA LEU A 90 16.86 -7.05 -3.58
C LEU A 90 15.53 -6.73 -2.88
N LEU A 91 14.74 -7.76 -2.56
CA LEU A 91 13.50 -7.61 -1.80
C LEU A 91 13.78 -7.13 -0.37
N GLY A 92 14.78 -7.69 0.30
CA GLY A 92 15.17 -7.30 1.66
C GLY A 92 15.60 -5.84 1.77
N ALA A 93 16.24 -5.29 0.73
CA ALA A 93 16.66 -3.90 0.67
C ALA A 93 15.50 -2.93 0.36
N THR A 94 14.52 -3.37 -0.44
CA THR A 94 13.47 -2.49 -0.99
C THR A 94 12.15 -2.54 -0.19
N LEU A 95 11.78 -3.69 0.36
CA LEU A 95 10.55 -3.89 1.13
C LEU A 95 10.43 -2.94 2.33
N PRO A 96 11.48 -2.74 3.16
CA PRO A 96 11.39 -1.83 4.31
C PRO A 96 11.10 -0.39 3.89
N VAL A 97 11.63 0.06 2.74
CA VAL A 97 11.43 1.42 2.22
C VAL A 97 9.96 1.67 1.90
N THR A 98 9.34 0.74 1.16
CA THR A 98 7.91 0.81 0.82
C THR A 98 7.03 0.75 2.06
N ILE A 99 7.36 -0.11 3.04
CA ILE A 99 6.62 -0.22 4.31
C ILE A 99 6.70 1.10 5.10
N GLN A 100 7.91 1.66 5.24
CA GLN A 100 8.10 2.93 5.95
C GLN A 100 7.33 4.07 5.28
N LEU A 101 7.39 4.17 3.95
CA LEU A 101 6.65 5.16 3.18
C LEU A 101 5.13 5.00 3.39
N ALA A 102 4.61 3.77 3.29
CA ALA A 102 3.19 3.49 3.46
C ALA A 102 2.69 3.81 4.88
N ILE A 103 3.45 3.41 5.92
CA ILE A 103 3.13 3.73 7.31
C ILE A 103 3.13 5.24 7.51
N TYR A 104 4.16 5.94 7.03
CA TYR A 104 4.26 7.38 7.24
C TYR A 104 3.15 8.13 6.48
N ALA A 105 2.85 7.73 5.24
CA ALA A 105 1.73 8.28 4.48
C ALA A 105 0.39 8.05 5.19
N MET A 106 0.17 6.86 5.77
CA MET A 106 -1.04 6.58 6.53
C MET A 106 -1.14 7.41 7.82
N LEU A 107 -0.02 7.65 8.52
CA LEU A 107 0.01 8.53 9.69
C LEU A 107 -0.38 9.97 9.32
N ILE A 108 0.15 10.48 8.21
CA ILE A 108 -0.23 11.79 7.67
C ILE A 108 -1.71 11.80 7.29
N ALA A 109 -2.19 10.76 6.59
CA ALA A 109 -3.59 10.62 6.20
C ALA A 109 -4.53 10.63 7.41
N MET A 110 -4.17 9.91 8.46
CA MET A 110 -4.92 9.86 9.70
C MET A 110 -4.93 11.22 10.42
N LEU A 111 -3.77 11.85 10.56
CA LEU A 111 -3.66 13.13 11.27
C LEU A 111 -4.42 14.24 10.54
N LEU A 112 -4.16 14.41 9.24
CA LEU A 112 -4.81 15.46 8.44
C LEU A 112 -6.29 15.14 8.21
N GLY A 113 -6.62 13.88 7.90
CA GLY A 113 -7.98 13.45 7.62
C GLY A 113 -8.88 13.55 8.86
N LEU A 114 -8.44 13.06 10.01
CA LEU A 114 -9.21 13.17 11.26
C LEU A 114 -9.40 14.64 11.65
N ALA A 115 -8.34 15.45 11.62
CA ALA A 115 -8.42 16.86 11.96
C ALA A 115 -9.40 17.61 11.05
N ALA A 116 -9.25 17.46 9.73
CA ALA A 116 -10.14 18.09 8.75
C ALA A 116 -11.58 17.56 8.85
N GLY A 117 -11.77 16.27 9.17
CA GLY A 117 -13.09 15.66 9.33
C GLY A 117 -13.82 16.18 10.57
N VAL A 118 -13.11 16.33 11.69
CA VAL A 118 -13.65 16.94 12.92
C VAL A 118 -14.01 18.40 12.67
N VAL A 119 -13.14 19.18 12.04
CA VAL A 119 -13.42 20.59 11.69
C VAL A 119 -14.66 20.67 10.80
N ALA A 120 -14.74 19.87 9.74
CA ALA A 120 -15.86 19.90 8.82
C ALA A 120 -17.20 19.49 9.49
N ALA A 121 -17.17 18.57 10.45
CA ALA A 121 -18.36 18.16 11.19
C ALA A 121 -18.81 19.21 12.22
N VAL A 122 -17.87 19.82 12.96
CA VAL A 122 -18.17 20.82 13.99
C VAL A 122 -18.66 22.13 13.39
N TYR A 123 -18.11 22.53 12.24
CA TYR A 123 -18.45 23.77 11.53
C TYR A 123 -19.38 23.53 10.34
N ARG A 124 -20.27 22.53 10.43
CA ARG A 124 -21.24 22.21 9.39
C ARG A 124 -22.04 23.45 8.97
N GLY A 125 -22.15 23.66 7.66
CA GLY A 125 -22.77 24.80 6.99
C GLY A 125 -21.92 26.08 6.95
N ARG A 126 -20.64 26.04 7.35
CA ARG A 126 -19.77 27.23 7.45
C ARG A 126 -18.49 27.09 6.64
N TRP A 127 -17.79 28.20 6.46
CA TRP A 127 -16.56 28.26 5.65
C TRP A 127 -15.48 27.23 6.04
N PRO A 128 -15.23 26.85 7.32
CA PRO A 128 -14.19 25.85 7.63
C PRO A 128 -14.51 24.48 7.06
N GLU A 129 -15.80 24.13 7.00
CA GLU A 129 -16.24 22.91 6.31
C GLU A 129 -16.01 23.01 4.81
N TRP A 130 -16.35 24.15 4.20
CA TRP A 130 -16.17 24.34 2.75
C TRP A 130 -14.69 24.24 2.36
N THR A 131 -13.78 24.81 3.16
CA THR A 131 -12.33 24.67 2.96
C THR A 131 -11.88 23.21 3.08
N ALA A 132 -12.31 22.50 4.13
CA ALA A 132 -11.94 21.10 4.35
C ALA A 132 -12.45 20.18 3.22
N ASN A 133 -13.69 20.40 2.77
CA ASN A 133 -14.29 19.64 1.68
C ASN A 133 -13.66 20.01 0.32
N GLY A 134 -13.36 21.29 0.10
CA GLY A 134 -12.67 21.75 -1.11
C GLY A 134 -11.27 21.17 -1.25
N PHE A 135 -10.50 21.14 -0.15
CA PHE A 135 -9.21 20.47 -0.10
C PHE A 135 -9.32 18.97 -0.39
N SER A 136 -10.31 18.30 0.21
CA SER A 136 -10.54 16.87 0.00
C SER A 136 -10.95 16.57 -1.44
N LEU A 137 -11.77 17.44 -2.05
CA LEU A 137 -12.14 17.33 -3.46
C LEU A 137 -10.92 17.52 -4.36
N PHE A 138 -10.08 18.52 -4.09
CA PHE A 138 -8.83 18.74 -4.82
C PHE A 138 -7.92 17.52 -4.74
N ALA A 139 -7.65 17.02 -3.52
CA ALA A 139 -6.78 15.87 -3.31
C ALA A 139 -7.28 14.59 -4.02
N LEU A 140 -8.60 14.39 -4.13
CA LEU A 140 -9.18 13.24 -4.85
C LEU A 140 -9.25 13.43 -6.36
N SER A 141 -9.39 14.66 -6.84
CA SER A 141 -9.58 14.95 -8.27
C SER A 141 -8.26 15.05 -9.02
N VAL A 142 -7.20 15.44 -8.32
CA VAL A 142 -5.89 15.63 -8.93
C VAL A 142 -5.09 14.31 -8.87
N PRO A 143 -4.53 13.83 -9.99
CA PRO A 143 -3.71 12.63 -9.97
C PRO A 143 -2.51 12.75 -9.04
N THR A 144 -2.26 11.72 -8.22
CA THR A 144 -1.16 11.71 -7.23
C THR A 144 0.20 11.92 -7.87
N PHE A 145 0.43 11.36 -9.07
CA PHE A 145 1.70 11.54 -9.79
C PHE A 145 1.93 12.99 -10.17
N TRP A 146 0.88 13.69 -10.59
CA TRP A 146 0.95 15.08 -11.00
C TRP A 146 1.22 15.98 -9.80
N LEU A 147 0.54 15.73 -8.67
CA LEU A 147 0.84 16.40 -7.40
C LEU A 147 2.29 16.15 -6.97
N GLY A 148 2.79 14.92 -7.11
CA GLY A 148 4.18 14.57 -6.81
C GLY A 148 5.19 15.35 -7.65
N ILE A 149 4.97 15.42 -8.97
CA ILE A 149 5.86 16.16 -9.89
C ILE A 149 5.85 17.67 -9.56
N LEU A 150 4.67 18.26 -9.34
CA LEU A 150 4.60 19.68 -8.96
C LEU A 150 5.25 19.94 -7.61
N ALA A 151 5.06 19.03 -6.64
CA ALA A 151 5.68 19.15 -5.34
C ALA A 151 7.21 19.13 -5.44
N VAL A 152 7.78 18.24 -6.27
CA VAL A 152 9.22 18.26 -6.55
C VAL A 152 9.65 19.58 -7.19
N LEU A 153 8.92 20.06 -8.20
CA LEU A 153 9.27 21.31 -8.90
C LEU A 153 9.27 22.52 -7.96
N TYR A 154 8.20 22.69 -7.18
CA TYR A 154 8.02 23.89 -6.35
C TYR A 154 8.69 23.78 -4.98
N LEU A 155 8.44 22.68 -4.25
CA LEU A 155 8.89 22.53 -2.87
C LEU A 155 10.34 22.05 -2.78
N SER A 156 10.81 21.25 -3.73
CA SER A 156 12.20 20.77 -3.75
C SER A 156 13.10 21.66 -4.61
N VAL A 157 12.78 21.90 -5.88
CA VAL A 157 13.69 22.59 -6.81
C VAL A 157 13.65 24.12 -6.62
N GLN A 158 12.47 24.73 -6.59
CA GLN A 158 12.37 26.20 -6.49
C GLN A 158 12.62 26.72 -5.07
N LEU A 159 12.00 26.10 -4.07
CA LEU A 159 12.08 26.56 -2.67
C LEU A 159 13.23 25.91 -1.87
N GLY A 160 13.71 24.74 -2.28
CA GLY A 160 14.76 24.02 -1.54
C GLY A 160 14.33 23.49 -0.17
N TRP A 161 13.03 23.36 0.10
CA TRP A 161 12.51 22.94 1.41
C TRP A 161 12.62 21.44 1.66
N PHE A 162 12.64 20.64 0.60
CA PHE A 162 12.68 19.18 0.66
C PHE A 162 13.66 18.63 -0.38
N PRO A 163 14.21 17.43 -0.19
CA PRO A 163 15.02 16.79 -1.22
C PRO A 163 14.13 16.42 -2.43
N ALA A 164 14.69 16.51 -3.63
CA ALA A 164 14.01 16.07 -4.85
C ALA A 164 14.07 14.54 -5.03
N SER A 165 15.13 13.91 -4.52
CA SER A 165 15.39 12.48 -4.63
C SER A 165 16.27 11.97 -3.50
N GLY A 166 16.28 10.65 -3.33
CA GLY A 166 17.17 9.96 -2.40
C GLY A 166 16.42 9.37 -1.22
N TYR A 167 17.12 8.57 -0.43
CA TYR A 167 16.57 7.89 0.73
C TYR A 167 17.63 7.78 1.82
N VAL A 168 17.19 7.99 3.06
CA VAL A 168 17.98 7.74 4.27
C VAL A 168 17.09 6.93 5.19
N SER A 169 17.62 5.81 5.71
CA SER A 169 16.86 4.99 6.65
C SER A 169 16.57 5.78 7.93
N PRO A 170 15.29 5.94 8.33
CA PRO A 170 14.92 6.55 9.61
C PRO A 170 15.45 5.75 10.81
N PHE A 171 15.78 4.47 10.63
CA PHE A 171 16.36 3.65 11.70
C PHE A 171 17.85 3.96 11.94
N GLU A 172 18.55 4.47 10.94
CA GLU A 172 19.96 4.88 11.05
C GLU A 172 20.07 6.36 11.41
N HIS A 173 19.30 7.21 10.72
CA HIS A 173 19.29 8.65 10.93
C HIS A 173 17.84 9.16 10.98
N PRO A 174 17.18 9.13 12.15
CA PRO A 174 15.75 9.42 12.28
C PRO A 174 15.31 10.75 11.68
N LEU A 175 16.00 11.85 12.01
CA LEU A 175 15.64 13.18 11.53
C LEU A 175 15.81 13.32 10.01
N ARG A 176 16.92 12.81 9.47
CA ARG A 176 17.16 12.85 8.01
C ARG A 176 16.21 11.91 7.27
N GLY A 177 16.00 10.69 7.76
CA GLY A 177 15.08 9.76 7.13
C GLY A 177 13.65 10.29 7.08
N VAL A 178 13.16 10.87 8.17
CA VAL A 178 11.86 11.57 8.19
C VAL A 178 11.86 12.71 7.18
N TYR A 179 12.89 13.54 7.14
CA TYR A 179 12.98 14.66 6.18
C TYR A 179 12.91 14.21 4.71
N TYR A 180 13.64 13.15 4.34
CA TYR A 180 13.62 12.59 2.98
C TYR A 180 12.29 11.93 2.63
N LEU A 181 11.61 11.32 3.61
CA LEU A 181 10.34 10.64 3.39
C LEU A 181 9.12 11.58 3.51
N THR A 182 9.26 12.78 4.11
CA THR A 182 8.12 13.66 4.42
C THR A 182 7.35 14.06 3.17
N LEU A 183 8.04 14.54 2.12
CA LEU A 183 7.37 14.99 0.91
C LEU A 183 6.71 13.84 0.13
N PRO A 184 7.39 12.70 -0.13
CA PRO A 184 6.75 11.51 -0.69
C PRO A 184 5.54 11.03 0.13
N ALA A 185 5.69 10.95 1.45
CA ALA A 185 4.63 10.48 2.35
C ALA A 185 3.45 11.45 2.41
N LEU A 186 3.70 12.76 2.31
CA LEU A 186 2.65 13.78 2.23
C LEU A 186 1.82 13.56 0.95
N ILE A 187 2.47 13.49 -0.21
CA ILE A 187 1.78 13.34 -1.49
C ILE A 187 0.96 12.05 -1.55
N LEU A 188 1.55 10.94 -1.10
CA LEU A 188 0.84 9.68 -1.02
C LEU A 188 -0.31 9.73 0.00
N GLY A 189 -0.08 10.35 1.16
CA GLY A 189 -1.05 10.43 2.26
C GLY A 189 -2.22 11.36 1.99
N LEU A 190 -2.09 12.38 1.13
CA LEU A 190 -3.13 13.38 0.88
C LEU A 190 -4.42 12.80 0.27
N THR A 191 -4.31 11.87 -0.68
CA THR A 191 -5.47 11.18 -1.26
C THR A 191 -6.20 10.36 -0.20
N HIS A 192 -5.45 9.66 0.66
CA HIS A 192 -5.98 8.89 1.76
C HIS A 192 -6.58 9.78 2.87
N ALA A 193 -5.97 10.94 3.12
CA ALA A 193 -6.46 11.94 4.07
C ALA A 193 -7.87 12.42 3.68
N ALA A 194 -8.12 12.64 2.39
CA ALA A 194 -9.43 13.06 1.89
C ALA A 194 -10.52 11.99 2.13
N VAL A 195 -10.17 10.71 1.97
CA VAL A 195 -11.09 9.60 2.29
C VAL A 195 -11.36 9.54 3.80
N VAL A 196 -10.32 9.62 4.63
CA VAL A 196 -10.45 9.64 6.10
C VAL A 196 -11.28 10.85 6.56
N GLN A 197 -11.05 12.03 5.97
CA GLN A 197 -11.80 13.26 6.24
C GLN A 197 -13.29 13.07 6.01
N ARG A 198 -13.67 12.58 4.82
CA ARG A 198 -15.07 12.44 4.42
C ARG A 198 -15.82 11.51 5.37
N GLN A 199 -15.18 10.41 5.74
CA GLN A 199 -15.78 9.38 6.59
C GLN A 199 -15.86 9.81 8.04
N THR A 200 -14.79 10.44 8.55
CA THR A 200 -14.79 11.06 9.88
C THR A 200 -15.89 12.10 9.99
N ARG A 201 -16.05 12.97 8.98
CA ARG A 201 -17.11 13.97 8.94
C ARG A 201 -18.49 13.32 8.99
N SER A 202 -18.75 12.32 8.14
CA SER A 202 -20.04 11.64 8.08
C SER A 202 -20.43 11.03 9.42
N SER A 203 -19.52 10.24 10.02
CA SER A 203 -19.72 9.59 11.31
C SER A 203 -19.90 10.60 12.45
N MET A 204 -19.11 11.68 12.45
CA MET A 204 -19.21 12.74 13.46
C MET A 204 -20.56 13.45 13.39
N VAL A 205 -21.04 13.77 12.19
CA VAL A 205 -22.33 14.45 12.01
C VAL A 205 -23.48 13.57 12.50
N GLU A 206 -23.48 12.29 12.16
CA GLU A 206 -24.46 11.32 12.65
C GLU A 206 -24.42 11.22 14.18
N THR A 207 -23.23 11.03 14.75
CA THR A 207 -23.06 10.91 16.21
C THR A 207 -23.52 12.18 16.94
N LEU A 208 -23.10 13.37 16.47
CA LEU A 208 -23.40 14.64 17.13
C LEU A 208 -24.88 15.04 17.05
N THR A 209 -25.65 14.45 16.13
CA THR A 209 -27.08 14.70 15.98
C THR A 209 -27.96 13.68 16.72
N ALA A 210 -27.36 12.62 17.28
CA ALA A 210 -28.07 11.56 18.00
C ALA A 210 -28.64 12.01 19.36
N ASP A 211 -29.72 11.35 19.79
CA ASP A 211 -30.45 11.72 21.01
C ASP A 211 -29.61 11.55 22.29
N PHE A 212 -28.76 10.53 22.37
CA PHE A 212 -27.88 10.33 23.54
C PHE A 212 -26.89 11.50 23.72
N VAL A 213 -26.51 12.20 22.64
CA VAL A 213 -25.69 13.42 22.72
C VAL A 213 -26.49 14.58 23.30
N ARG A 214 -27.78 14.70 22.97
CA ARG A 214 -28.67 15.70 23.58
C ARG A 214 -28.81 15.44 25.08
N THR A 215 -29.01 14.19 25.48
CA THR A 215 -29.03 13.80 26.91
C THR A 215 -27.71 14.10 27.61
N ALA A 216 -26.57 13.83 26.97
CA ALA A 216 -25.25 14.13 27.54
C ALA A 216 -25.04 15.64 27.77
N ARG A 217 -25.49 16.48 26.83
CA ARG A 217 -25.46 17.95 26.99
C ARG A 217 -26.40 18.42 28.10
N ALA A 218 -27.60 17.86 28.20
CA ALA A 218 -28.55 18.17 29.27
C ALA A 218 -28.00 17.81 30.66
N LYS A 219 -27.16 16.77 30.75
CA LYS A 219 -26.41 16.38 31.96
C LYS A 219 -25.18 17.25 32.24
N GLY A 220 -24.94 18.32 31.47
CA GLY A 220 -23.87 19.30 31.71
C GLY A 220 -22.53 18.99 31.03
N LEU A 221 -22.45 18.03 30.10
CA LEU A 221 -21.19 17.82 29.36
C LEU A 221 -20.86 19.03 28.47
N GLY A 222 -19.66 19.57 28.65
CA GLY A 222 -19.14 20.68 27.83
C GLY A 222 -18.97 20.31 26.35
N ARG A 223 -19.01 21.33 25.48
CA ARG A 223 -18.92 21.17 24.00
C ARG A 223 -17.70 20.35 23.56
N GLY A 224 -16.52 20.62 24.13
CA GLY A 224 -15.30 19.88 23.80
C GLY A 224 -15.38 18.40 24.20
N ALA A 225 -15.95 18.09 25.37
CA ALA A 225 -16.13 16.71 25.82
C ALA A 225 -17.08 15.94 24.89
N VAL A 226 -18.17 16.57 24.44
CA VAL A 226 -19.08 15.97 23.45
C VAL A 226 -18.38 15.70 22.12
N ILE A 227 -17.56 16.63 21.63
CA ILE A 227 -16.83 16.48 20.36
C ILE A 227 -15.79 15.36 20.46
N PHE A 228 -14.88 15.42 21.43
CA PHE A 228 -13.72 14.50 21.48
C PHE A 228 -14.04 13.16 22.14
N ARG A 229 -14.79 13.14 23.25
CA ARG A 229 -15.04 11.90 24.01
C ARG A 229 -16.20 11.07 23.47
N ILE A 230 -17.19 11.72 22.86
CA ILE A 230 -18.38 11.04 22.30
C ILE A 230 -18.28 10.98 20.78
N GLY A 231 -18.20 12.13 20.10
CA GLY A 231 -18.15 12.21 18.64
C GLY A 231 -16.95 11.46 18.04
N LEU A 232 -15.75 11.94 18.36
CA LEU A 232 -14.52 11.43 17.74
C LEU A 232 -14.27 9.98 18.13
N ARG A 233 -14.47 9.62 19.40
CA ARG A 233 -14.31 8.24 19.87
C ARG A 233 -15.21 7.25 19.11
N ASN A 234 -16.47 7.59 18.86
CA ASN A 234 -17.36 6.74 18.06
C ASN A 234 -16.90 6.68 16.60
N SER A 235 -16.42 7.82 16.07
CA SER A 235 -15.94 7.89 14.68
C SER A 235 -14.64 7.14 14.44
N LEU A 236 -13.78 6.97 15.45
CA LEU A 236 -12.56 6.18 15.35
C LEU A 236 -12.84 4.70 15.03
N ILE A 237 -13.99 4.15 15.41
CA ILE A 237 -14.38 2.79 15.04
C ILE A 237 -14.58 2.68 13.51
N VAL A 238 -15.30 3.63 12.94
CA VAL A 238 -15.55 3.74 11.49
C VAL A 238 -14.29 4.10 10.71
N VAL A 239 -13.41 4.92 11.29
CA VAL A 239 -12.14 5.27 10.64
C VAL A 239 -11.17 4.08 10.63
N THR A 240 -11.07 3.33 11.73
CA THR A 240 -10.16 2.16 11.80
C THR A 240 -10.51 1.10 10.75
N THR A 241 -11.82 0.86 10.58
CA THR A 241 -12.41 0.08 9.50
C THR A 241 -11.86 0.50 8.13
N ILE A 242 -12.03 1.77 7.80
CA ILE A 242 -11.70 2.30 6.47
C ILE A 242 -10.20 2.36 6.23
N VAL A 243 -9.39 2.64 7.26
CA VAL A 243 -7.93 2.59 7.18
C VAL A 243 -7.45 1.22 6.73
N GLY A 244 -8.04 0.15 7.27
CA GLY A 244 -7.71 -1.21 6.86
C GLY A 244 -7.93 -1.46 5.36
N LEU A 245 -9.04 -0.95 4.81
CA LEU A 245 -9.35 -1.06 3.38
C LEU A 245 -8.39 -0.21 2.51
N GLN A 246 -7.89 0.91 3.04
CA GLN A 246 -7.01 1.82 2.31
C GLN A 246 -5.56 1.32 2.18
N LEU A 247 -5.12 0.41 3.04
CA LEU A 247 -3.76 -0.14 2.99
C LEU A 247 -3.44 -0.81 1.63
N GLY A 248 -4.45 -1.38 0.96
CA GLY A 248 -4.29 -1.90 -0.40
C GLY A 248 -3.97 -0.84 -1.44
N GLY A 249 -4.69 0.28 -1.39
CA GLY A 249 -4.49 1.41 -2.30
C GLY A 249 -3.13 2.08 -2.10
N LEU A 250 -2.60 2.07 -0.86
CA LEU A 250 -1.28 2.61 -0.56
C LEU A 250 -0.17 1.88 -1.32
N ILE A 251 -0.27 0.57 -1.51
CA ILE A 251 0.74 -0.19 -2.28
C ILE A 251 0.79 0.31 -3.72
N ALA A 252 -0.37 0.46 -4.37
CA ALA A 252 -0.45 0.96 -5.75
C ALA A 252 0.06 2.41 -5.87
N GLY A 253 -0.32 3.28 -4.92
CA GLY A 253 0.16 4.66 -4.89
C GLY A 253 1.66 4.79 -4.58
N ALA A 254 2.20 3.87 -3.76
CA ALA A 254 3.62 3.84 -3.42
C ALA A 254 4.49 3.58 -4.65
N VAL A 255 4.07 2.71 -5.58
CA VAL A 255 4.83 2.45 -6.82
C VAL A 255 5.13 3.73 -7.60
N VAL A 256 4.11 4.55 -7.79
CA VAL A 256 4.22 5.78 -8.55
C VAL A 256 5.00 6.83 -7.77
N THR A 257 4.77 6.93 -6.46
CA THR A 257 5.46 7.88 -5.58
C THR A 257 6.96 7.56 -5.50
N GLU A 258 7.33 6.29 -5.32
CA GLU A 258 8.71 5.85 -5.28
C GLU A 258 9.45 6.16 -6.59
N ARG A 259 8.78 6.02 -7.74
CA ARG A 259 9.37 6.37 -9.02
C ARG A 259 9.66 7.86 -9.14
N ILE A 260 8.72 8.72 -8.74
CA ILE A 260 8.86 10.18 -8.83
C ILE A 260 9.99 10.68 -7.94
N PHE A 261 10.03 10.21 -6.69
CA PHE A 261 11.04 10.62 -5.71
C PHE A 261 12.31 9.77 -5.74
N SER A 262 12.42 8.85 -6.71
CA SER A 262 13.54 7.92 -6.89
C SER A 262 13.89 7.09 -5.65
N LEU A 263 12.89 6.78 -4.81
CA LEU A 263 13.06 5.96 -3.62
C LEU A 263 13.40 4.51 -3.99
N PRO A 264 14.35 3.85 -3.31
CA PRO A 264 14.72 2.47 -3.57
C PRO A 264 13.71 1.50 -2.94
N GLY A 265 12.44 1.62 -3.31
CA GLY A 265 11.36 0.75 -2.85
C GLY A 265 10.96 -0.33 -3.86
N ILE A 266 10.03 -1.20 -3.45
CA ILE A 266 9.56 -2.33 -4.25
C ILE A 266 8.90 -1.87 -5.54
N GLY A 267 8.15 -0.77 -5.51
CA GLY A 267 7.46 -0.30 -6.69
C GLY A 267 8.41 0.20 -7.76
N LYS A 268 9.47 0.92 -7.37
CA LYS A 268 10.55 1.27 -8.30
C LYS A 268 11.24 0.01 -8.86
N LEU A 269 11.57 -0.96 -7.99
CA LEU A 269 12.15 -2.24 -8.40
C LEU A 269 11.26 -2.97 -9.42
N THR A 270 9.95 -2.99 -9.19
CA THR A 270 8.95 -3.59 -10.10
C THR A 270 9.05 -2.96 -11.49
N LEU A 271 8.99 -1.63 -11.55
CA LEU A 271 9.00 -0.90 -12.82
C LEU A 271 10.31 -1.11 -13.57
N ASP A 272 11.44 -0.97 -12.87
CA ASP A 272 12.76 -1.14 -13.45
C ASP A 272 12.91 -2.58 -14.02
N SER A 273 12.48 -3.61 -13.27
CA SER A 273 12.52 -5.00 -13.72
C SER A 273 11.61 -5.30 -14.91
N VAL A 274 10.44 -4.67 -15.00
CA VAL A 274 9.55 -4.78 -16.18
C VAL A 274 10.24 -4.24 -17.43
N PHE A 275 10.91 -3.09 -17.34
CA PHE A 275 11.62 -2.50 -18.47
C PHE A 275 12.87 -3.30 -18.85
N THR A 276 13.55 -3.91 -17.89
CA THR A 276 14.75 -4.72 -18.14
C THR A 276 14.46 -6.21 -18.36
N ARG A 277 13.18 -6.61 -18.43
CA ARG A 277 12.75 -8.01 -18.63
C ARG A 277 13.33 -8.99 -17.60
N ASP A 278 13.47 -8.54 -16.36
CA ASP A 278 14.04 -9.34 -15.27
C ASP A 278 12.94 -10.21 -14.62
N TYR A 279 12.65 -11.34 -15.25
CA TYR A 279 11.49 -12.17 -14.91
C TYR A 279 11.50 -12.72 -13.48
N PRO A 280 12.63 -13.23 -12.94
CA PRO A 280 12.70 -13.67 -11.54
C PRO A 280 12.30 -12.56 -10.56
N VAL A 281 12.80 -11.34 -10.77
CA VAL A 281 12.46 -10.20 -9.90
C VAL A 281 10.98 -9.81 -10.04
N ILE A 282 10.43 -9.75 -11.26
CA ILE A 282 9.00 -9.43 -11.46
C ILE A 282 8.12 -10.45 -10.74
N GLN A 283 8.37 -11.75 -10.91
CA GLN A 283 7.58 -12.81 -10.28
C GLN A 283 7.63 -12.70 -8.75
N ALA A 284 8.83 -12.53 -8.20
CA ALA A 284 9.03 -12.43 -6.76
C ALA A 284 8.35 -11.19 -6.18
N VAL A 285 8.55 -10.03 -6.80
CA VAL A 285 7.96 -8.78 -6.33
C VAL A 285 6.43 -8.83 -6.37
N VAL A 286 5.83 -9.29 -7.46
CA VAL A 286 4.36 -9.37 -7.57
C VAL A 286 3.80 -10.40 -6.57
N LEU A 287 4.48 -11.53 -6.37
CA LEU A 287 4.07 -12.53 -5.39
C LEU A 287 4.17 -11.99 -3.95
N VAL A 288 5.25 -11.29 -3.61
CA VAL A 288 5.45 -10.67 -2.29
C VAL A 288 4.43 -9.57 -2.04
N ILE A 289 4.16 -8.70 -3.01
CA ILE A 289 3.10 -7.68 -2.91
C ILE A 289 1.74 -8.36 -2.67
N THR A 290 1.44 -9.41 -3.43
CA THR A 290 0.17 -10.14 -3.32
C THR A 290 0.04 -10.80 -1.95
N ALA A 291 1.08 -11.49 -1.49
CA ALA A 291 1.12 -12.10 -0.16
C ALA A 291 0.96 -11.03 0.94
N ALA A 292 1.67 -9.90 0.84
CA ALA A 292 1.55 -8.79 1.77
C ALA A 292 0.13 -8.22 1.80
N TYR A 293 -0.51 -8.04 0.63
CA TYR A 293 -1.89 -7.59 0.53
C TYR A 293 -2.87 -8.57 1.18
N ILE A 294 -2.70 -9.87 0.95
CA ILE A 294 -3.53 -10.91 1.58
C ILE A 294 -3.34 -10.91 3.10
N VAL A 295 -2.10 -10.80 3.59
CA VAL A 295 -1.81 -10.71 5.03
C VAL A 295 -2.43 -9.46 5.64
N ILE A 296 -2.30 -8.30 4.99
CA ILE A 296 -2.92 -7.04 5.44
C ILE A 296 -4.43 -7.19 5.54
N ASN A 297 -5.10 -7.72 4.51
CA ASN A 297 -6.55 -7.93 4.57
C ASN A 297 -6.96 -8.89 5.68
N LEU A 298 -6.19 -9.97 5.87
CA LEU A 298 -6.45 -10.92 6.95
C LEU A 298 -6.30 -10.25 8.33
N LEU A 299 -5.27 -9.44 8.54
CA LEU A 299 -5.08 -8.66 9.77
C LEU A 299 -6.23 -7.67 9.99
N VAL A 300 -6.67 -6.99 8.93
CA VAL A 300 -7.80 -6.07 8.96
C VAL A 300 -9.08 -6.80 9.33
N ASP A 301 -9.38 -7.93 8.69
CA ASP A 301 -10.52 -8.80 9.02
C ASP A 301 -10.49 -9.26 10.49
N PHE A 302 -9.31 -9.55 11.04
CA PHE A 302 -9.17 -9.86 12.46
C PHE A 302 -9.44 -8.64 13.35
N LEU A 303 -8.87 -7.48 13.03
CA LEU A 303 -9.11 -6.23 13.77
C LEU A 303 -10.61 -5.89 13.80
N TYR A 304 -11.30 -6.05 12.68
CA TYR A 304 -12.76 -5.91 12.59
C TYR A 304 -13.50 -6.79 13.58
N THR A 305 -13.09 -8.05 13.71
CA THR A 305 -13.77 -9.02 14.57
C THR A 305 -13.54 -8.77 16.07
N VAL A 306 -12.48 -8.02 16.40
CA VAL A 306 -12.17 -7.56 17.77
C VAL A 306 -12.89 -6.25 18.08
N ILE A 307 -12.91 -5.30 17.13
CA ILE A 307 -13.51 -3.97 17.29
C ILE A 307 -15.03 -4.02 17.29
N ASP A 308 -15.65 -4.78 16.38
CA ASP A 308 -17.11 -4.97 16.33
C ASP A 308 -17.51 -6.45 16.50
N PRO A 309 -17.75 -6.91 17.75
CA PRO A 309 -18.16 -8.29 18.00
C PRO A 309 -19.57 -8.64 17.51
N ARG A 310 -20.39 -7.67 17.05
CA ARG A 310 -21.75 -7.93 16.55
C ARG A 310 -21.74 -8.65 15.19
N MET A 311 -20.67 -8.47 14.41
CA MET A 311 -20.45 -9.16 13.14
C MET A 311 -20.18 -10.66 13.30
N ARG A 312 -19.92 -11.15 14.53
CA ARG A 312 -19.67 -12.59 14.81
C ARG A 312 -20.88 -13.49 14.53
N VAL A 313 -22.09 -12.92 14.42
CA VAL A 313 -23.35 -13.66 14.27
C VAL A 313 -23.80 -13.77 12.81
N SER A 314 -23.33 -12.89 11.92
CA SER A 314 -23.63 -12.98 10.48
C SER A 314 -22.55 -13.78 9.74
N GLY A 315 -22.50 -15.09 9.97
CA GLY A 315 -21.87 -16.05 9.05
C GLY A 315 -22.60 -16.17 7.70
N ARG A 316 -23.28 -15.11 7.27
CA ARG A 316 -24.06 -14.97 6.05
C ARG A 316 -23.94 -13.53 5.57
N ALA A 317 -22.85 -13.23 4.89
CA ALA A 317 -22.88 -12.29 3.79
C ALA A 317 -22.10 -13.00 2.69
N SER A 318 -22.88 -13.67 1.83
CA SER A 318 -22.49 -14.13 0.51
C SER A 318 -21.81 -13.02 -0.28
#